data_AF-A0A970FH40-F1
#
_entry.id   AF-A0A970FH40-F1
#
_cell.length_a   1.000
_cell.length_b   1.000
_cell.length_c   1.000
_cell.angle_alpha   90.00
_cell.angle_beta   90.00
_cell.angle_gamma   90.00
#
_symmetry.space_group_name_H-M   'P 1'
#
loop_
_entity.id
_entity.type
_entity.pdbx_description
1 polymer ?
#
loop_
_entity_poly.entity_id
_entity_poly.type
_entity_poly.pdbx_seq_one_letter_code
_entity_poly.pdbx_strand_id
1 'polypeptide(L)'
;MERNSSYIYGSVAPKIPQETGRYPERKKVTRSVPQKAMPSQSSIPKVQMIFIVVFMVAVSFVILYRYTTISEMNYKMGMLTQEYDKLRDENRALKVDIETSINLDYVKEYAETNLRMHKPDNYQLVLVDVPKSDYSVVVDQSYIDGATGNTSLMSNIVNFFKAILP
;
A
#
# COMPACT_ATOMS: atom_id res chain seq x y z
N MET A 1 -20.17 96.71 -36.60
CA MET A 1 -21.63 96.79 -36.79
C MET A 1 -22.05 95.54 -37.53
N GLU A 2 -22.93 94.63 -37.12
CA GLU A 2 -23.72 94.33 -35.93
C GLU A 2 -24.01 92.81 -36.06
N ARG A 3 -23.93 92.04 -34.98
CA ARG A 3 -24.34 90.62 -35.00
C ARG A 3 -25.86 90.59 -34.88
N ASN A 4 -26.57 90.34 -35.97
CA ASN A 4 -28.00 90.05 -35.93
C ASN A 4 -28.22 88.54 -35.99
N SER A 5 -28.26 87.90 -34.82
CA SER A 5 -28.67 86.51 -34.66
C SER A 5 -30.17 86.46 -34.37
N SER A 6 -30.99 86.40 -35.41
CA SER A 6 -32.43 86.16 -35.28
C SER A 6 -32.66 84.67 -35.02
N TYR A 7 -32.92 84.31 -33.76
CA TYR A 7 -33.37 82.98 -33.39
C TYR A 7 -34.84 82.81 -33.82
N ILE A 8 -35.07 81.90 -34.75
CA ILE A 8 -36.43 81.48 -35.14
C ILE A 8 -36.79 80.27 -34.28
N TYR A 9 -37.74 80.46 -33.37
CA TYR A 9 -38.32 79.40 -32.55
C TYR A 9 -39.54 78.81 -33.29
N GLY A 10 -39.44 77.57 -33.76
CA GLY A 10 -40.54 76.90 -34.44
C GLY A 10 -40.16 75.53 -35.02
N SER A 11 -41.09 74.59 -34.97
CA SER A 11 -40.96 73.18 -35.38
C SER A 11 -41.06 72.97 -36.90
N VAL A 12 -40.41 73.81 -37.69
CA VAL A 12 -40.37 73.70 -39.16
C VAL A 12 -38.95 73.43 -39.61
N ALA A 13 -38.47 72.21 -39.36
CA ALA A 13 -37.30 71.69 -40.05
C ALA A 13 -37.67 71.40 -41.52
N PRO A 14 -37.04 72.06 -42.51
CA PRO A 14 -37.27 71.77 -43.92
C PRO A 14 -36.83 70.33 -44.23
N LYS A 15 -37.70 69.55 -44.89
CA LYS A 15 -37.37 68.18 -45.30
C LYS A 15 -36.42 68.22 -46.49
N ILE A 16 -35.29 67.53 -46.38
CA ILE A 16 -34.23 67.48 -47.38
C ILE A 16 -34.67 66.51 -48.51
N PRO A 17 -34.71 66.92 -49.79
CA PRO A 17 -34.87 65.98 -50.90
C PRO A 17 -33.66 65.04 -50.97
N GLN A 18 -33.90 63.73 -51.03
CA GLN A 18 -32.86 62.73 -51.21
C GLN A 18 -32.58 62.46 -52.69
N GLU A 19 -31.28 62.21 -52.92
CA GLU A 19 -30.64 61.58 -54.08
C GLU A 19 -30.47 62.47 -55.32
N THR A 20 -29.36 62.45 -56.06
CA THR A 20 -28.31 61.46 -56.27
C THR A 20 -27.02 62.22 -56.60
N GLY A 21 -25.93 61.94 -55.90
CA GLY A 21 -24.65 62.60 -56.17
C GLY A 21 -23.51 61.73 -55.68
N ARG A 22 -22.84 61.07 -56.61
CA ARG A 22 -21.60 60.32 -56.39
C ARG A 22 -20.54 61.24 -55.80
N TYR A 23 -20.25 61.08 -54.51
CA TYR A 23 -19.00 61.52 -53.91
C TYR A 23 -18.10 60.30 -53.76
N PRO A 24 -16.81 60.36 -54.15
CA PRO A 24 -15.90 59.26 -53.87
C PRO A 24 -15.76 59.13 -52.35
N GLU A 25 -16.38 58.08 -51.83
CA GLU A 25 -16.33 57.68 -50.44
C GLU A 25 -14.86 57.49 -50.04
N ARG A 26 -14.36 58.39 -49.19
CA ARG A 26 -13.04 58.25 -48.57
C ARG A 26 -13.13 57.00 -47.70
N LYS A 27 -12.65 55.86 -48.22
CA LYS A 27 -12.56 54.58 -47.50
C LYS A 27 -11.82 54.82 -46.19
N LYS A 28 -12.56 55.05 -45.10
CA LYS A 28 -12.06 54.81 -43.75
C LYS A 28 -11.77 53.33 -43.72
N VAL A 29 -10.48 52.98 -43.71
CA VAL A 29 -10.04 51.63 -43.39
C VAL A 29 -10.39 51.41 -41.93
N THR A 30 -11.65 51.08 -41.67
CA THR A 30 -12.08 50.51 -40.42
C THR A 30 -11.34 49.20 -40.35
N ARG A 31 -10.26 49.19 -39.57
CA ARG A 31 -9.52 47.97 -39.23
C ARG A 31 -10.51 47.11 -38.45
N SER A 32 -11.25 46.27 -39.17
CA SER A 32 -12.05 45.21 -38.58
C SER A 32 -11.06 44.29 -37.89
N VAL A 33 -10.90 44.47 -36.58
CA VAL A 33 -10.31 43.42 -35.76
C VAL A 33 -11.17 42.19 -36.05
N PRO A 34 -10.60 41.08 -36.56
CA PRO A 34 -11.40 39.88 -36.74
C PRO A 34 -11.91 39.51 -35.35
N GLN A 35 -13.21 39.66 -35.14
CA GLN A 35 -13.88 39.00 -34.02
C GLN A 35 -13.68 37.51 -34.31
N LYS A 36 -12.65 36.92 -33.71
CA LYS A 36 -12.50 35.48 -33.65
C LYS A 36 -13.82 34.97 -33.11
N ALA A 37 -14.58 34.30 -33.97
CA ALA A 37 -15.74 33.53 -33.55
C ALA A 37 -15.29 32.70 -32.34
N MET A 38 -15.94 32.91 -31.18
CA MET A 38 -15.73 32.05 -30.04
C MET A 38 -15.97 30.62 -30.53
N PRO A 39 -15.06 29.65 -30.23
CA PRO A 39 -15.26 28.29 -30.67
C PRO A 39 -16.61 27.83 -30.15
N SER A 40 -17.53 27.55 -31.09
CA SER A 40 -18.81 26.90 -30.80
C SER A 40 -18.50 25.69 -29.95
N GLN A 41 -19.17 25.59 -28.80
CA GLN A 41 -18.96 24.52 -27.83
C GLN A 41 -19.00 23.18 -28.58
N SER A 42 -17.83 22.59 -28.79
CA SER A 42 -17.72 21.24 -29.33
C SER A 42 -18.36 20.35 -28.29
N SER A 43 -19.58 19.91 -28.54
CA SER A 43 -20.28 18.94 -27.71
C SER A 43 -19.39 17.71 -27.63
N ILE A 44 -18.70 17.54 -26.50
CA ILE A 44 -17.98 16.31 -26.21
C ILE A 44 -19.00 15.19 -26.39
N PRO A 45 -18.72 14.16 -27.20
CA PRO A 45 -19.68 13.11 -27.44
C PRO A 45 -20.05 12.51 -26.07
N LYS A 46 -21.35 12.52 -25.73
CA LYS A 46 -21.86 12.05 -24.43
C LYS A 46 -21.33 10.66 -24.05
N VAL A 47 -21.05 9.84 -25.06
CA VAL A 47 -20.43 8.51 -24.96
C VAL A 47 -19.03 8.57 -24.33
N GLN A 48 -18.20 9.55 -24.68
CA GLN A 48 -16.85 9.70 -24.12
C GLN A 48 -16.89 10.12 -22.64
N MET A 49 -17.88 10.93 -22.25
CA MET A 49 -18.11 11.28 -20.84
C MET A 49 -18.54 10.05 -20.03
N ILE A 50 -19.47 9.24 -20.55
CA ILE A 50 -19.89 7.98 -19.93
C ILE A 50 -18.71 7.01 -19.81
N PHE A 51 -17.88 6.90 -20.84
CA PHE A 51 -16.71 6.02 -20.82
C PHE A 51 -15.69 6.42 -19.75
N ILE A 52 -15.43 7.73 -19.57
CA ILE A 52 -14.54 8.23 -18.51
C ILE A 52 -15.11 7.90 -17.12
N VAL A 53 -16.42 8.05 -16.93
CA VAL A 53 -17.07 7.72 -15.66
C VAL A 53 -16.97 6.21 -15.36
N VAL A 54 -17.25 5.36 -16.35
CA VAL A 54 -17.11 3.90 -16.21
C VAL A 54 -15.65 3.52 -15.92
N PHE A 55 -14.69 4.18 -16.59
CA PHE A 55 -13.27 3.96 -16.35
C PHE A 55 -12.86 4.34 -14.92
N MET A 56 -13.31 5.50 -14.42
CA MET A 56 -13.10 5.92 -13.03
C MET A 56 -13.67 4.93 -12.01
N VAL A 57 -14.87 4.43 -12.27
CA VAL A 57 -15.51 3.40 -11.44
C VAL A 57 -14.70 2.11 -11.47
N ALA A 58 -14.27 1.66 -12.65
CA ALA A 58 -13.45 0.46 -12.80
C ALA A 58 -12.12 0.56 -12.03
N VAL A 59 -11.42 1.70 -12.12
CA VAL A 59 -10.19 1.94 -11.35
C VAL A 59 -10.45 1.91 -9.86
N SER A 60 -11.56 2.50 -9.40
CA SER A 60 -11.96 2.51 -7.99
C SER A 60 -12.24 1.08 -7.48
N PHE A 61 -12.91 0.25 -8.27
CA PHE A 61 -13.14 -1.17 -7.95
C PHE A 61 -11.84 -1.96 -7.83
N VAL A 62 -10.86 -1.71 -8.70
CA VAL A 62 -9.54 -2.36 -8.63
C VAL A 62 -8.81 -2.00 -7.33
N ILE A 63 -8.86 -0.73 -6.92
CA ILE A 63 -8.26 -0.28 -5.66
C ILE A 63 -8.94 -0.95 -4.46
N LEU A 64 -10.28 -1.02 -4.45
CA LEU A 64 -11.03 -1.70 -3.40
C LEU A 64 -10.70 -3.20 -3.33
N TYR A 65 -10.63 -3.89 -4.47
CA TYR A 65 -10.27 -5.31 -4.52
C TYR A 65 -8.85 -5.58 -3.99
N ARG A 66 -7.89 -4.71 -4.33
CA ARG A 66 -6.55 -4.76 -3.75
C ARG A 66 -6.58 -4.53 -2.23
N TYR A 67 -7.39 -3.58 -1.77
CA TYR A 67 -7.50 -3.27 -0.34
C TYR A 67 -8.12 -4.43 0.46
N THR A 68 -9.18 -5.06 -0.06
CA THR A 68 -9.84 -6.19 0.61
C THR A 68 -8.89 -7.39 0.70
N THR A 69 -8.18 -7.72 -0.39
CA THR A 69 -7.20 -8.81 -0.40
C THR A 69 -6.04 -8.57 0.58
N ILE A 70 -5.52 -7.34 0.66
CA ILE A 70 -4.50 -6.96 1.66
C ILE A 70 -5.04 -7.08 3.08
N SER A 71 -6.28 -6.65 3.33
CA SER A 71 -6.89 -6.73 4.66
C SER A 71 -7.09 -8.17 5.11
N GLU A 72 -7.50 -9.07 4.22
CA GLU A 72 -7.62 -10.50 4.52
C GLU A 72 -6.26 -11.13 4.86
N MET A 73 -5.21 -10.77 4.13
CA MET A 73 -3.86 -11.26 4.41
C MET A 73 -3.33 -10.74 5.75
N ASN A 74 -3.53 -9.45 6.06
CA ASN A 74 -3.17 -8.88 7.35
C ASN A 74 -3.94 -9.54 8.50
N TYR A 75 -5.24 -9.82 8.31
CA TYR A 75 -6.04 -10.52 9.30
C TYR A 75 -5.48 -11.93 9.58
N LYS A 76 -5.19 -12.69 8.51
CA LYS A 76 -4.57 -14.03 8.64
C LYS A 76 -3.21 -13.96 9.33
N MET A 77 -2.39 -12.96 9.02
CA MET A 77 -1.09 -12.76 9.64
C MET A 77 -1.23 -12.43 11.14
N GLY A 78 -2.22 -11.61 11.51
CA GLY A 78 -2.55 -11.34 12.91
C GLY A 78 -2.98 -12.59 13.66
N MET A 79 -3.86 -13.41 13.07
CA MET A 79 -4.29 -14.69 13.66
C MET A 79 -3.11 -15.65 13.87
N LEU A 80 -2.24 -15.81 12.86
CA LEU A 80 -1.05 -16.65 12.97
C LEU A 80 -0.07 -16.15 14.04
N THR A 81 0.08 -14.83 14.15
CA THR A 81 0.95 -14.21 15.17
C THR A 81 0.40 -14.48 16.57
N GLN A 82 -0.91 -14.35 16.75
CA GLN A 82 -1.57 -14.63 18.02
C GLN A 82 -1.46 -16.12 18.41
N GLU A 83 -1.63 -17.03 17.44
CA GLU A 83 -1.44 -18.46 17.66
C GLU A 83 0.01 -18.79 18.04
N TYR A 84 0.97 -18.18 17.35
CA TYR A 84 2.39 -18.31 17.67
C TYR A 84 2.71 -17.82 19.09
N ASP A 85 2.25 -16.63 19.47
CA ASP A 85 2.47 -16.08 20.79
C ASP A 85 1.84 -16.95 21.88
N LYS A 86 0.62 -17.45 21.64
CA LYS A 86 -0.04 -18.40 22.54
C LYS A 86 0.81 -19.66 22.74
N LEU A 87 1.27 -20.29 21.66
CA LEU A 87 2.07 -21.52 21.75
C LEU A 87 3.42 -21.27 22.42
N ARG A 88 4.04 -20.10 22.16
CA ARG A 88 5.29 -19.70 22.83
C ARG A 88 5.08 -19.55 24.33
N ASP A 89 3.98 -18.92 24.75
CA ASP A 89 3.69 -18.68 26.15
C ASP A 89 3.31 -19.99 26.87
N GLU A 90 2.58 -20.90 26.21
CA GLU A 90 2.35 -22.27 26.68
C GLU A 90 3.67 -23.03 26.86
N ASN A 91 4.60 -22.94 25.90
CA ASN A 91 5.90 -23.59 26.00
C ASN A 91 6.73 -23.05 27.17
N ARG A 92 6.69 -21.73 27.40
CA ARG A 92 7.34 -21.10 28.56
C ARG A 92 6.72 -21.57 29.88
N ALA A 93 5.40 -21.61 29.96
CA ALA A 93 4.70 -22.10 31.15
C ALA A 93 5.10 -23.56 31.43
N LEU A 94 5.07 -24.41 30.40
CA LEU A 94 5.47 -25.82 30.53
C LEU A 94 6.94 -25.97 30.95
N LYS A 95 7.82 -25.11 30.47
CA LYS A 95 9.23 -25.10 30.89
C LYS A 95 9.37 -24.74 32.38
N VAL A 96 8.65 -23.72 32.83
CA VAL A 96 8.61 -23.35 34.26
C VAL A 96 8.03 -24.48 35.09
N ASP A 97 6.97 -25.13 34.62
CA ASP A 97 6.37 -26.29 35.29
C ASP A 97 7.36 -27.45 35.37
N ILE A 98 8.13 -27.73 34.32
CA ILE A 98 9.19 -28.75 34.33
C ILE A 98 10.25 -28.39 35.38
N GLU A 99 10.79 -27.17 35.34
CA GLU A 99 11.80 -26.70 36.29
C GLU A 99 11.28 -26.76 37.74
N THR A 100 10.01 -26.45 37.95
CA THR A 100 9.35 -26.51 39.27
C THR A 100 9.00 -27.95 39.68
N SER A 101 8.67 -28.82 38.73
CA SER A 101 8.31 -30.24 38.97
C SER A 101 9.52 -31.13 39.24
N ILE A 102 10.73 -30.72 38.83
CA ILE A 102 12.00 -31.20 39.39
C ILE A 102 12.17 -30.55 40.77
N ASN A 103 11.16 -30.73 41.61
CA ASN A 103 11.17 -30.26 42.97
C ASN A 103 12.07 -31.21 43.77
N LEU A 104 13.31 -30.79 43.99
CA LEU A 104 14.27 -31.53 44.82
C LEU A 104 13.68 -31.84 46.21
N ASP A 105 12.80 -30.98 46.72
CA ASP A 105 12.14 -31.17 48.01
C ASP A 105 11.13 -32.32 47.96
N TYR A 106 10.36 -32.47 46.88
CA TYR A 106 9.47 -33.63 46.70
C TYR A 106 10.26 -34.94 46.63
N VAL A 107 11.36 -34.95 45.87
CA VAL A 107 12.24 -36.13 45.77
C VAL A 107 12.86 -36.46 47.13
N LYS A 108 13.30 -35.44 47.88
CA LYS A 108 13.83 -35.60 49.23
C LYS A 108 12.79 -36.15 50.19
N GLU A 109 11.60 -35.57 50.22
CA GLU A 109 10.51 -35.99 51.11
C GLU A 109 10.11 -37.43 50.82
N TYR A 110 9.94 -37.80 49.54
CA TYR A 110 9.64 -39.17 49.14
C TYR A 110 10.73 -40.15 49.55
N ALA A 111 12.00 -39.80 49.35
CA ALA A 111 13.14 -40.63 49.73
C ALA A 111 13.24 -40.83 51.25
N GLU A 112 13.01 -39.77 52.04
CA GLU A 112 13.05 -39.84 53.50
C GLU A 112 11.85 -40.61 54.09
N THR A 113 10.64 -40.40 53.57
CA THR A 113 9.41 -41.03 54.10
C THR A 113 9.19 -42.46 53.60
N ASN A 114 9.27 -42.69 52.29
CA ASN A 114 8.91 -43.98 51.69
C ASN A 114 10.11 -44.92 51.61
N LEU A 115 11.28 -44.40 51.24
CA LEU A 115 12.49 -45.21 51.06
C LEU A 115 13.37 -45.27 52.31
N ARG A 116 13.03 -44.50 53.35
CA ARG A 116 13.84 -44.34 54.58
C ARG A 116 15.31 -43.98 54.30
N MET A 117 15.53 -43.28 53.18
CA MET A 117 16.84 -42.74 52.84
C MET A 117 17.13 -41.52 53.69
N HIS A 118 18.40 -41.27 53.95
CA HIS A 118 18.88 -40.06 54.63
C HIS A 118 20.08 -39.52 53.88
N LYS A 119 20.32 -38.22 54.01
CA LYS A 119 21.49 -37.59 53.39
C LYS A 119 22.76 -38.16 54.03
N PRO A 120 23.75 -38.63 53.24
CA PRO A 120 25.00 -39.15 53.77
C PRO A 120 25.85 -38.03 54.40
N ASP A 121 26.59 -38.39 55.44
CA ASP A 121 27.54 -37.50 56.10
C ASP A 121 28.82 -37.31 55.28
N ASN A 122 29.57 -36.23 55.54
CA ASN A 122 30.78 -35.90 54.78
C ASN A 122 31.84 -37.01 54.74
N TYR A 123 31.95 -37.82 55.81
CA TYR A 123 32.90 -38.94 55.86
C TYR A 123 32.47 -40.17 55.05
N GLN A 124 31.21 -40.20 54.58
CA GLN A 124 30.66 -41.27 53.74
C GLN A 124 30.76 -40.97 52.24
N LEU A 125 31.30 -39.80 51.86
CA LEU A 125 31.47 -39.38 50.47
C LEU A 125 32.82 -39.83 49.91
N VAL A 126 32.80 -40.49 48.75
CA VAL A 126 34.01 -40.82 47.96
C VAL A 126 33.92 -40.07 46.63
N LEU A 127 34.82 -39.11 46.41
CA LEU A 127 34.90 -38.39 45.14
C LEU A 127 35.62 -39.27 44.10
N VAL A 128 34.92 -39.54 43.01
CA VAL A 128 35.46 -40.23 41.83
C VAL A 128 35.57 -39.23 40.69
N ASP A 129 36.72 -39.20 40.03
CA ASP A 129 36.96 -38.33 38.88
C ASP A 129 36.40 -39.00 37.62
N VAL A 130 35.44 -38.34 36.97
CA VAL A 130 34.75 -38.88 35.79
C VAL A 130 35.25 -38.15 34.55
N PRO A 131 35.84 -38.86 33.56
CA PRO A 131 36.26 -38.24 32.32
C PRO A 131 35.03 -37.70 31.58
N LYS A 132 35.06 -36.41 31.21
CA LYS A 132 33.96 -35.76 30.48
C LYS A 132 33.90 -36.32 29.06
N SER A 133 32.98 -37.24 28.80
CA SER A 133 32.62 -37.63 27.43
C SER A 133 31.57 -36.67 26.90
N ASP A 134 32.01 -35.63 26.18
CA ASP A 134 31.11 -34.76 25.43
C ASP A 134 30.54 -35.56 24.26
N TYR A 135 29.31 -36.08 24.40
CA TYR A 135 28.60 -36.69 23.28
C TYR A 135 27.76 -35.60 22.60
N SER A 136 28.17 -35.20 21.39
CA SER A 136 27.32 -34.40 20.51
C SER A 136 26.40 -35.33 19.74
N VAL A 137 25.10 -35.26 19.97
CA VAL A 137 24.11 -35.90 19.08
C VAL A 137 24.11 -35.10 17.78
N VAL A 138 24.71 -35.66 16.72
CA VAL A 138 24.62 -35.08 15.37
C VAL A 138 23.20 -35.30 14.87
N VAL A 139 22.45 -34.20 14.71
CA VAL A 139 21.12 -34.24 14.11
C VAL A 139 21.29 -34.61 12.63
N ASP A 140 20.59 -35.64 12.20
CA ASP A 140 20.74 -36.27 10.89
C ASP A 140 20.65 -35.24 9.74
N GLN A 141 21.71 -35.16 8.92
CA GLN A 141 21.89 -34.15 7.86
C GLN A 141 20.81 -34.23 6.76
N SER A 142 20.08 -35.35 6.71
CA SER A 142 19.00 -35.63 5.76
C SER A 142 17.82 -34.65 5.84
N TYR A 143 17.64 -33.96 6.98
CA TYR A 143 16.64 -32.89 7.11
C TYR A 143 17.04 -31.59 6.40
N ILE A 144 18.33 -31.31 6.22
CA ILE A 144 18.82 -30.05 5.62
C ILE A 144 18.83 -30.15 4.09
N ASP A 145 19.10 -31.33 3.53
CA ASP A 145 19.14 -31.53 2.08
C ASP A 145 17.74 -31.47 1.42
N GLY A 146 16.68 -31.86 2.16
CA GLY A 146 15.30 -31.77 1.69
C GLY A 146 14.79 -30.35 1.47
N ALA A 147 15.36 -29.35 2.17
CA ALA A 147 15.02 -27.94 2.00
C ALA A 147 15.70 -27.28 0.78
N THR A 148 16.75 -27.91 0.23
CA THR A 148 17.57 -27.36 -0.86
C THR A 148 17.19 -27.95 -2.24
N GLY A 149 16.26 -28.91 -2.29
CA GLY A 149 15.87 -29.65 -3.50
C GLY A 149 14.91 -28.96 -4.47
N ASN A 150 14.32 -27.81 -4.11
CA ASN A 150 13.31 -27.14 -4.95
C ASN A 150 13.92 -26.02 -5.82
N THR A 151 15.08 -26.27 -6.42
CA THR A 151 15.82 -25.33 -7.29
C THR A 151 15.24 -25.21 -8.71
N SER A 152 14.19 -25.95 -9.05
CA SER A 152 13.60 -25.98 -10.40
C SER A 152 12.87 -24.69 -10.80
N LEU A 153 12.50 -23.84 -9.85
CA LEU A 153 11.81 -22.56 -10.12
C LEU A 153 12.77 -21.38 -10.23
N MET A 154 13.84 -21.36 -9.41
CA MET A 154 14.88 -20.31 -9.46
C MET A 154 15.73 -20.43 -10.73
N SER A 155 16.04 -21.64 -11.18
CA SER A 155 16.84 -21.87 -12.40
C SER A 155 16.19 -21.28 -13.66
N ASN A 156 14.86 -21.36 -13.77
CA ASN A 156 14.11 -20.80 -14.90
C ASN A 156 14.17 -19.26 -14.93
N ILE A 157 14.15 -18.62 -13.76
CA ILE A 157 14.25 -17.15 -13.64
C ILE A 157 15.67 -16.68 -13.99
N VAL A 158 16.69 -17.36 -13.46
CA VAL A 158 18.10 -17.03 -13.75
C VAL A 158 18.42 -17.20 -15.24
N ASN A 159 17.89 -18.25 -15.88
CA ASN A 159 18.06 -18.48 -17.32
C ASN A 159 17.38 -17.41 -18.18
N PHE A 160 16.19 -16.93 -17.79
CA PHE A 160 15.52 -15.84 -18.49
C PHE A 160 16.32 -14.53 -18.42
N PHE A 161 16.89 -14.20 -17.24
CA PHE A 161 17.74 -13.01 -17.11
C PHE A 161 19.04 -13.11 -17.90
N LYS A 162 19.66 -14.30 -17.91
CA LYS A 162 20.90 -14.54 -18.67
C LYS A 162 20.69 -14.50 -20.20
N ALA A 163 19.48 -14.76 -20.68
CA ALA A 163 19.15 -14.68 -22.11
C ALA A 163 18.79 -13.25 -22.58
N ILE A 164 18.51 -12.34 -21.66
CA ILE A 164 18.06 -10.96 -21.92
C ILE A 164 19.16 -9.91 -21.67
N LEU A 165 20.22 -10.26 -20.96
CA LEU A 165 21.45 -9.47 -20.89
C LEU A 165 22.45 -10.00 -21.95
N PRO A 166 23.14 -9.15 -22.74
CA PRO A 166 24.26 -9.59 -23.57
C PRO A 166 25.41 -10.17 -22.75
#